data_AF-A0A1S6FKA3-F1
#
_entry.id   AF-A0A1S6FKA3-F1
#
_cell.length_a   1.000
_cell.length_b   1.000
_cell.length_c   1.000
_cell.angle_alpha   90.00
_cell.angle_beta   90.00
_cell.angle_gamma   90.00
#
_symmetry.space_group_name_H-M   'P 1'
#
loop_
_entity.id
_entity.type
_entity.pdbx_description
1 polymer ?
#
loop_
_entity_poly.entity_id
_entity_poly.type
_entity_poly.pdbx_seq_one_letter_code
_entity_poly.pdbx_strand_id
1 'polypeptide(L)' 'MADLVNTYRAQADKAQAEADNATLANVRERNQRAADAWTQMAERQERTERGRAVREGAAQARAALVGAHE' A
#
# COMPACT_ATOMS: atom_id res chain seq x y z
N MET A 1 -9.72 10.50 4.32
CA MET A 1 -9.06 9.26 4.77
C MET A 1 -7.57 9.38 4.48
N ALA A 2 -6.71 8.89 5.37
CA ALA A 2 -5.28 8.87 5.11
C ALA A 2 -4.98 7.95 3.91
N ASP A 3 -4.18 8.45 2.96
CA ASP A 3 -3.65 7.63 1.87
C ASP A 3 -2.51 6.77 2.42
N LEU A 4 -2.90 5.57 2.87
CA LEU A 4 -1.99 4.65 3.54
C LEU A 4 -0.94 4.10 2.57
N VAL A 5 -1.28 3.87 1.30
CA VAL A 5 -0.33 3.42 0.28
C VAL A 5 0.78 4.45 0.11
N ASN A 6 0.44 5.72 -0.10
CA ASN A 6 1.45 6.77 -0.24
C ASN A 6 2.24 7.01 1.05
N THR A 7 1.60 6.87 2.22
CA THR A 7 2.30 6.94 3.51
C THR A 7 3.35 5.84 3.65
N TYR A 8 3.00 4.59 3.33
CA TYR A 8 3.94 3.47 3.40
C TYR A 8 5.06 3.58 2.37
N ARG A 9 4.76 4.03 1.14
CA ARG A 9 5.79 4.29 0.13
C ARG A 9 6.77 5.38 0.57
N ALA A 10 6.28 6.50 1.11
CA ALA A 10 7.13 7.56 1.63
C ALA A 10 8.06 7.08 2.77
N GLN A 11 7.56 6.19 3.64
CA GLN A 11 8.36 5.60 4.71
C GLN A 11 9.40 4.60 4.18
N ALA A 12 9.07 3.84 3.13
CA ALA A 12 10.02 2.97 2.44
C ALA A 12 11.16 3.79 1.82
N ASP A 13 10.83 4.85 1.08
CA ASP A 13 11.80 5.75 0.45
C ASP A 13 12.72 6.42 1.48
N LYS A 14 12.13 6.89 2.59
CA LYS A 14 12.90 7.46 3.69
C LYS A 14 13.87 6.44 4.30
N ALA A 15 13.41 5.23 4.60
CA ALA A 15 14.25 4.18 5.16
C ALA A 15 15.37 3.77 4.19
N GLN A 16 15.09 3.73 2.88
CA GLN A 16 16.11 3.47 1.88
C GLN A 16 17.16 4.59 1.83
N ALA A 17 16.75 5.85 1.84
CA ALA A 17 17.68 6.98 1.90
C ALA A 17 18.54 6.96 3.18
N GLU A 18 17.96 6.56 4.33
CA GLU A 18 18.71 6.36 5.56
C GLU A 18 19.70 5.18 5.48
N ALA A 19 19.38 4.12 4.72
CA ALA A 19 20.31 3.03 4.45
C ALA A 19 21.48 3.47 3.57
N ASP A 20 21.21 4.25 2.53
CA ASP A 20 22.21 4.74 1.58
C ASP A 20 23.23 5.66 2.25
N ASN A 21 22.78 6.46 3.22
CA ASN A 21 23.63 7.35 4.02
C ASN A 21 24.31 6.66 5.21
N ALA A 22 23.97 5.40 5.52
CA ALA A 22 24.52 4.70 6.69
C ALA A 22 25.98 4.28 6.47
N THR A 23 26.86 4.72 7.37
CA THR A 23 28.29 4.36 7.39
C THR A 23 28.56 3.02 8.06
N LEU A 24 27.67 2.57 8.95
CA LEU A 24 27.76 1.29 9.64
C LEU A 24 26.89 0.23 8.95
N ALA A 25 27.46 -0.95 8.68
CA ALA A 25 26.76 -2.04 8.00
C ALA A 25 25.49 -2.49 8.73
N ASN A 26 25.53 -2.66 10.05
CA ASN A 26 24.37 -3.05 10.85
C ASN A 26 23.22 -2.02 10.79
N VAL A 27 23.53 -0.73 10.70
CA VAL A 27 22.55 0.34 10.53
C VAL A 27 21.94 0.28 9.13
N ARG A 28 22.78 0.12 8.10
CA ARG A 28 22.33 -0.05 6.71
C ARG A 28 21.36 -1.22 6.57
N GLU A 29 21.73 -2.40 7.08
CA GLU A 29 20.90 -3.62 7.03
C GLU A 29 19.58 -3.45 7.77
N ARG A 30 19.59 -2.77 8.93
CA ARG A 30 18.35 -2.47 9.65
C ARG A 30 17.43 -1.57 8.83
N ASN A 31 17.98 -0.53 8.20
CA ASN A 31 17.21 0.41 7.40
C ASN A 31 16.68 -0.23 6.11
N GLN A 32 17.46 -1.09 5.46
CA GLN A 32 16.99 -1.90 4.32
C GLN A 32 15.82 -2.80 4.71
N ARG A 33 15.92 -3.54 5.83
CA ARG A 33 14.79 -4.34 6.34
C ARG A 33 13.55 -3.50 6.66
N ALA A 34 13.73 -2.27 7.12
CA ALA A 34 12.62 -1.36 7.36
C ALA A 34 11.98 -0.91 6.04
N ALA A 35 12.78 -0.54 5.03
CA ALA A 35 12.30 -0.19 3.70
C ALA A 35 11.49 -1.34 3.09
N ASP A 36 12.01 -2.57 3.15
CA ASP A 36 11.31 -3.76 2.66
C ASP A 36 9.98 -4.01 3.38
N ALA A 37 9.93 -3.79 4.70
CA ALA A 37 8.71 -3.97 5.47
C ALA A 37 7.63 -2.94 5.07
N TRP A 38 8.02 -1.68 4.90
CA TRP A 38 7.13 -0.62 4.45
C TRP A 38 6.61 -0.87 3.02
N THR A 39 7.48 -1.31 2.11
CA THR A 39 7.09 -1.70 0.75
C THR A 39 6.05 -2.81 0.75
N GLN A 40 6.28 -3.88 1.52
CA GLN A 40 5.31 -4.97 1.65
C GLN A 40 3.95 -4.51 2.22
N MET A 41 3.96 -3.54 3.13
CA MET A 41 2.71 -2.95 3.65
C MET A 41 1.98 -2.13 2.59
N ALA A 42 2.70 -1.33 1.80
CA ALA A 42 2.13 -0.58 0.68
C ALA A 42 1.44 -1.53 -0.32
N GLU A 43 2.12 -2.62 -0.70
CA GLU A 43 1.56 -3.63 -1.62
C GLU A 43 0.32 -4.34 -1.06
N ARG A 44 0.32 -4.69 0.23
CA ARG A 44 -0.85 -5.29 0.91
C ARG A 44 -2.02 -4.32 0.92
N GLN A 45 -1.77 -3.04 1.20
CA GLN A 45 -2.80 -2.02 1.21
C GLN A 45 -3.37 -1.79 -0.19
N GLU A 46 -2.52 -1.69 -1.21
CA GLU A 46 -2.93 -1.53 -2.60
C GLU A 46 -3.76 -2.72 -3.09
N ARG A 47 -3.40 -3.96 -2.71
CA ARG A 47 -4.23 -5.14 -3.01
C ARG A 47 -5.59 -5.07 -2.33
N THR A 48 -5.64 -4.59 -1.09
CA THR A 48 -6.89 -4.45 -0.32
C THR A 48 -7.81 -3.42 -0.97
N GLU A 49 -7.28 -2.26 -1.36
CA GLU A 49 -8.02 -1.19 -2.03
C GLU A 49 -8.54 -1.62 -3.39
N ARG A 50 -7.71 -2.29 -4.20
CA ARG A 50 -8.16 -2.89 -5.48
C ARG A 50 -9.26 -3.91 -5.28
N GLY A 51 -9.11 -4.81 -4.31
CA GLY A 51 -10.13 -5.81 -4.00
C GLY A 51 -11.45 -5.18 -3.54
N ARG A 52 -11.36 -4.08 -2.79
CA ARG A 52 -12.53 -3.30 -2.37
C ARG A 52 -13.23 -2.66 -3.57
N ALA A 53 -12.50 -1.97 -4.44
CA ALA A 53 -13.04 -1.33 -5.63
C ALA A 53 -13.76 -2.33 -6.55
N VAL A 54 -13.21 -3.54 -6.73
CA VAL A 54 -13.86 -4.60 -7.52
C VAL A 54 -15.18 -5.04 -6.90
N ARG A 55 -15.22 -5.26 -5.58
CA ARG A 55 -16.46 -5.66 -4.89
C ARG A 55 -17.53 -4.58 -4.92
N GLU A 56 -17.13 -3.33 -4.69
CA GLU A 56 -18.04 -2.18 -4.73
C GLU A 56 -18.60 -1.97 -6.14
N GLY A 57 -17.75 -2.07 -7.18
CA GLY A 57 -18.20 -2.03 -8.58
C GLY A 57 -19.18 -3.16 -8.93
N ALA A 58 -18.90 -4.39 -8.47
CA ALA A 58 -19.80 -5.52 -8.68
C ALA A 58 -21.15 -5.35 -7.94
N ALA A 59 -21.14 -4.76 -6.75
CA ALA A 59 -22.36 -4.46 -6.00
C ALA A 59 -23.20 -3.38 -6.69
N GLN A 60 -22.57 -2.32 -7.18
CA GLN A 60 -23.24 -1.25 -7.94
C GLN A 60 -23.86 -1.79 -9.24
N ALA A 61 -23.14 -2.64 -9.97
CA ALA A 61 -23.66 -3.28 -11.17
C ALA A 61 -24.90 -4.15 -10.87
N ARG A 62 -24.88 -4.91 -9.77
CA ARG A 62 -26.03 -5.72 -9.33
C ARG A 62 -27.24 -4.84 -8.96
N ALA A 63 -27.00 -3.77 -8.21
CA ALA A 63 -28.05 -2.83 -7.82
C ALA A 63 -28.69 -2.16 -9.04
N ALA A 64 -27.87 -1.77 -10.03
CA ALA A 64 -28.36 -1.19 -11.28
C ALA A 64 -29.22 -2.18 -12.10
N LEU A 65 -28.84 -3.47 -12.13
CA LEU A 65 -29.64 -4.49 -12.79
C LEU A 65 -30.99 -4.71 -12.10
N VAL A 66 -31.02 -4.78 -10.76
CA VAL A 66 -32.26 -4.98 -10.00
C VAL A 66 -33.21 -3.78 -10.16
N GLY A 67 -32.70 -2.55 -10.04
CA GLY A 67 -33.52 -1.34 -10.19
C GLY A 67 -33.97 -1.04 -11.62
N ALA A 68 -33.36 -1.66 -12.64
CA ALA A 68 -33.83 -1.56 -14.04
C ALA A 68 -35.00 -2.51 -14.35
N HIS A 69 -35.31 -3.44 -13.45
CA HIS A 69 -36.41 -4.38 -13.56
C HIS A 69 -37.63 -4.00 -12.69
N GLU A 70 -37.58 -2.86 -12.00
CA GLU A 70 -38.69 -2.24 -11.26
C GLU A 70 -39.30 -1.07 -12.06
#